data_AF-A0A4V2N7R6-F1
#
_entry.id   AF-A0A4V2N7R6-F1
#
_cell.length_a   1.000
_cell.length_b   1.000
_cell.length_c   1.000
_cell.angle_alpha   90.00
_cell.angle_beta   90.00
_cell.angle_gamma   90.00
#
_symmetry.space_group_name_H-M   'P 1'
#
loop_
_entity.id
_entity.type
_entity.pdbx_description
1 polymer ?
#
loop_
_entity_poly.entity_id
_entity_poly.type
_entity_poly.pdbx_seq_one_letter_code
_entity_poly.pdbx_strand_id
1 'polypeptide(L)'
;MAKLQLLDGQQRLSTIKKYRQDPLQFWKPLNRESYTSVYQSVKKMLPEGDKFTEPIFDKLVNSNPNKVAYWAMDSLSSKEDVKAAMQSIDDLKQQIRSFVNLEHLKVPMIVYLGGSAHIADVFANLNKGGVPLTKYEVFGAAWVNAAIRLRGAEESPLQDQLLQYVKNYYLDMRKQAEFDVDDFSEDELTQNRTVTLPEFGTALGQYVVDHLSALVPETTSAAPEIGFGLLGVAMNLDNRKLSSLNKYIQKIRDELEDILQKTERICNNLQSMFETLLRRFKSTGNDYENGLSSTFKTLSYFAALWDLDPSSEEYTTALSNIKAAYVYDAITSAWSSHGDQRLMEYCNSSRDYGTRISEEQFDQAFDQWIADQTPGINFGKDIKCLITIHANLSYLSASVPNGETFELEHIIARKRIDAADSSRPRHILGNSLGNCMYLPRGINNPKKDKTLYEINDHNRYSQLIKESQYFSEDEMQKAMQALTASDYESVNGLLRERSRQVAHTLVRALLKDSV
;
A
#
# COMPACT_ATOMS: atom_id res chain seq x y z
N MET A 1 -42.22 16.96 -3.44
CA MET A 1 -41.11 16.65 -4.37
C MET A 1 -40.04 15.91 -3.60
N ALA A 2 -39.51 14.80 -4.11
CA ALA A 2 -38.38 14.13 -3.49
C ALA A 2 -37.15 15.06 -3.56
N LYS A 3 -36.48 15.29 -2.43
CA LYS A 3 -35.27 16.11 -2.36
C LYS A 3 -34.14 15.30 -3.03
N LEU A 4 -33.68 15.75 -4.19
CA LEU A 4 -32.54 15.13 -4.88
C LEU A 4 -31.24 15.51 -4.16
N GLN A 5 -30.34 14.53 -3.98
CA GLN A 5 -29.03 14.74 -3.38
C GLN A 5 -27.96 14.65 -4.47
N LEU A 6 -27.05 15.64 -4.50
CA LEU A 6 -25.89 15.60 -5.39
C LEU A 6 -24.86 14.63 -4.80
N LEU A 7 -24.46 13.63 -5.59
CA LEU A 7 -23.54 12.58 -5.16
C LEU A 7 -22.14 12.71 -5.77
N ASP A 8 -22.03 13.24 -7.00
CA ASP A 8 -20.75 13.45 -7.68
C ASP A 8 -20.85 14.61 -8.70
N GLY A 9 -19.75 15.34 -8.86
CA GLY A 9 -19.63 16.51 -9.74
C GLY A 9 -18.27 17.21 -9.61
N GLN A 10 -17.53 16.95 -8.52
CA GLN A 10 -16.26 17.61 -8.21
C GLN A 10 -15.20 17.36 -9.28
N GLN A 11 -15.06 16.13 -9.79
CA GLN A 11 -14.07 15.83 -10.83
C GLN A 11 -14.36 16.53 -12.16
N ARG A 12 -15.64 16.66 -12.51
CA ARG A 12 -16.06 17.40 -13.72
C ARG A 12 -15.77 18.88 -13.56
N LEU A 13 -16.06 19.44 -12.39
CA LEU A 13 -15.80 20.84 -12.07
C LEU A 13 -14.29 21.16 -12.04
N SER A 14 -13.47 20.30 -11.42
CA SER A 14 -12.00 20.46 -11.41
C SER A 14 -11.42 20.37 -12.82
N THR A 15 -11.91 19.46 -13.65
CA THR A 15 -11.50 19.36 -15.06
C THR A 15 -11.84 20.62 -15.84
N ILE A 16 -13.04 21.17 -15.66
CA ILE A 16 -13.44 22.45 -16.27
C ILE A 16 -12.52 23.60 -15.82
N LYS A 17 -12.17 23.64 -14.53
CA LYS A 17 -11.26 24.65 -13.96
C LYS A 17 -9.84 24.53 -14.53
N LYS A 18 -9.31 23.31 -14.62
CA LYS A 18 -8.00 23.02 -15.24
C LYS A 18 -7.99 23.40 -16.72
N TYR A 19 -9.04 23.06 -17.47
CA TYR A 19 -9.18 23.47 -18.87
C TYR A 19 -9.19 24.99 -19.01
N ARG A 20 -9.85 25.73 -18.10
CA ARG A 20 -9.85 27.20 -18.11
C ARG A 20 -8.44 27.79 -17.88
N GLN A 21 -7.62 27.14 -17.07
CA GLN A 21 -6.27 27.61 -16.73
C GLN A 21 -5.23 27.26 -17.80
N ASP A 22 -5.27 26.03 -18.33
CA ASP A 22 -4.36 25.55 -19.37
C ASP A 22 -5.13 24.75 -20.44
N PRO A 23 -5.79 25.42 -21.39
CA PRO A 23 -6.53 24.75 -22.45
C PRO A 23 -5.61 23.90 -23.36
N LEU A 24 -4.35 24.29 -23.52
CA LEU A 24 -3.39 23.61 -24.39
C LEU A 24 -3.14 22.17 -23.91
N GLN A 25 -3.09 21.94 -22.59
CA GLN A 25 -2.92 20.62 -22.00
C GLN A 25 -3.97 19.61 -22.50
N PHE A 26 -5.20 20.06 -22.74
CA PHE A 26 -6.30 19.21 -23.20
C PHE A 26 -6.46 19.21 -24.72
N TRP A 27 -6.18 20.33 -25.36
CA TRP A 27 -6.30 20.48 -26.81
C TRP A 27 -5.21 19.72 -27.57
N LYS A 28 -3.96 19.80 -27.10
CA LYS A 28 -2.76 19.24 -27.78
C LYS A 28 -2.82 17.72 -27.99
N PRO A 29 -3.20 16.88 -27.01
CA PRO A 29 -3.31 15.44 -27.22
C PRO A 29 -4.38 15.06 -28.25
N LEU A 30 -5.49 15.81 -28.29
CA LEU A 30 -6.61 15.55 -29.19
C LEU A 30 -6.40 16.09 -30.61
N ASN A 31 -5.57 17.14 -30.75
CA ASN A 31 -5.31 17.83 -32.01
C ASN A 31 -3.80 17.80 -32.34
N ARG A 32 -3.17 16.64 -32.15
CA ARG A 32 -1.71 16.47 -32.22
C ARG A 32 -1.12 16.87 -33.56
N GLU A 33 -1.77 16.50 -34.66
CA GLU A 33 -1.32 16.82 -36.02
C GLU A 33 -1.31 18.34 -36.28
N SER A 34 -2.40 19.03 -35.92
CA SER A 34 -2.52 20.48 -36.03
C SER A 34 -1.46 21.20 -35.18
N TYR A 35 -1.26 20.76 -33.93
CA TYR A 35 -0.21 21.27 -33.07
C TYR A 35 1.18 21.10 -33.71
N THR A 36 1.50 19.88 -34.16
CA THR A 36 2.83 19.55 -34.71
C THR A 36 3.08 20.32 -36.00
N SER A 37 2.07 20.52 -36.86
CA SER A 37 2.17 21.33 -38.07
C SER A 37 2.61 22.77 -37.75
N VAL A 38 1.93 23.43 -36.82
CA VAL A 38 2.26 24.81 -36.41
C VAL A 38 3.64 24.87 -35.75
N TYR A 39 3.93 23.94 -34.83
CA TYR A 39 5.24 23.86 -34.18
C TYR A 39 6.39 23.72 -35.20
N GLN A 40 6.25 22.83 -36.18
CA GLN A 40 7.27 22.62 -37.21
C GLN A 40 7.37 23.82 -38.16
N SER A 41 6.26 24.48 -38.48
CA SER A 41 6.26 25.71 -39.26
C SER A 41 7.07 26.82 -38.57
N VAL A 42 6.78 27.08 -37.30
CA VAL A 42 7.50 28.07 -36.49
C VAL A 42 8.97 27.68 -36.31
N LYS A 43 9.26 26.40 -36.09
CA LYS A 43 10.63 25.90 -35.94
C LYS A 43 11.49 26.11 -37.18
N LYS A 44 10.92 25.97 -38.38
CA LYS A 44 11.64 26.19 -39.65
C LYS A 44 12.03 27.65 -39.88
N MET A 45 11.38 28.59 -39.20
CA MET A 45 11.69 30.03 -39.28
C MET A 45 12.89 30.42 -38.39
N LEU A 46 13.27 29.56 -37.44
CA LEU A 46 14.38 29.82 -36.54
C LEU A 46 15.73 29.50 -37.20
N PRO A 47 16.83 30.15 -36.76
CA PRO A 47 18.17 29.86 -37.25
C PRO A 47 18.55 28.37 -37.09
N GLU A 48 19.35 27.85 -38.03
CA GLU A 48 19.84 26.47 -37.93
C GLU A 48 20.62 26.25 -36.62
N GLY A 49 20.28 25.17 -35.92
CA GLY A 49 20.89 24.82 -34.63
C GLY A 49 20.19 25.37 -33.38
N ASP A 50 19.08 26.12 -33.53
CA ASP A 50 18.28 26.57 -32.39
C ASP A 50 17.71 25.38 -31.58
N LYS A 51 17.78 25.47 -30.25
CA LYS A 51 17.26 24.49 -29.29
C LYS A 51 15.77 24.71 -29.01
N PHE A 52 14.98 24.92 -30.07
CA PHE A 52 13.54 25.10 -29.95
C PHE A 52 12.81 23.75 -29.82
N THR A 53 12.18 23.55 -28.65
CA THR A 53 11.52 22.29 -28.26
C THR A 53 10.03 22.51 -28.01
N GLU A 54 9.23 21.44 -28.04
CA GLU A 54 7.79 21.53 -27.73
C GLU A 54 7.48 22.19 -26.37
N PRO A 55 8.19 21.91 -25.26
CA PRO A 55 7.93 22.60 -23.99
C PRO A 55 8.17 24.11 -24.05
N ILE A 56 9.09 24.59 -24.90
CA ILE A 56 9.30 26.02 -25.11
C ILE A 56 8.11 26.60 -25.90
N PHE A 57 7.68 25.89 -26.95
CA PHE A 57 6.52 26.28 -27.73
C PHE A 57 5.22 26.29 -26.90
N ASP A 58 5.02 25.29 -26.03
CA ASP A 58 3.88 25.22 -25.11
C ASP A 58 3.81 26.47 -24.21
N LYS A 59 4.95 26.88 -23.66
CA LYS A 59 5.05 28.11 -22.86
C LYS A 59 4.72 29.36 -23.67
N LEU A 60 5.11 29.43 -24.94
CA LEU A 60 4.81 30.56 -25.82
C LEU A 60 3.32 30.62 -26.17
N VAL A 61 2.72 29.48 -26.49
CA VAL A 61 1.28 29.37 -26.77
C VAL A 61 0.45 29.73 -25.53
N ASN A 62 0.92 29.42 -24.33
CA ASN A 62 0.25 29.82 -23.08
C ASN A 62 0.61 31.25 -22.59
N SER A 63 1.53 31.95 -23.27
CA SER A 63 1.94 33.31 -22.88
C SER A 63 1.04 34.39 -23.45
N ASN A 64 1.04 35.58 -22.83
CA ASN A 64 0.33 36.74 -23.37
C ASN A 64 0.94 37.22 -24.72
N PRO A 65 0.20 37.99 -25.54
CA PRO A 65 0.67 38.43 -26.86
C PRO A 65 2.00 39.21 -26.82
N ASN A 66 2.23 40.02 -25.78
CA ASN A 66 3.46 40.80 -25.65
C ASN A 66 4.70 39.90 -25.50
N LYS A 67 4.61 38.85 -24.67
CA LYS A 67 5.70 37.88 -24.51
C LYS A 67 6.01 37.13 -25.80
N VAL A 68 4.98 36.79 -26.58
CA VAL A 68 5.17 36.17 -27.90
C VAL A 68 5.86 37.13 -28.87
N ALA A 69 5.46 38.40 -28.88
CA ALA A 69 6.09 39.43 -29.71
C ALA A 69 7.56 39.64 -29.36
N TYR A 70 7.89 39.76 -28.07
CA TYR A 70 9.28 39.88 -27.62
C TYR A 70 10.13 38.68 -28.02
N TRP A 71 9.62 37.46 -27.79
CA TRP A 71 10.30 36.25 -28.22
C TRP A 71 10.54 36.23 -29.74
N ALA A 72 9.53 36.56 -30.54
CA ALA A 72 9.64 36.55 -31.99
C ALA A 72 10.71 37.55 -32.47
N MET A 73 10.73 38.78 -31.93
CA MET A 73 11.72 39.81 -32.29
C MET A 73 13.16 39.45 -31.88
N ASP A 74 13.33 38.71 -30.78
CA ASP A 74 14.64 38.31 -30.26
C ASP A 74 15.20 37.07 -30.97
N SER A 75 14.32 36.13 -31.34
CA SER A 75 14.72 34.81 -31.86
C SER A 75 14.73 34.72 -33.39
N LEU A 76 14.10 35.65 -34.11
CA LEU A 76 13.97 35.61 -35.58
C LEU A 76 14.71 36.79 -36.24
N SER A 77 15.34 36.51 -37.38
CA SER A 77 16.23 37.49 -38.04
C SER A 77 15.53 38.38 -39.08
N SER A 78 14.37 37.98 -39.62
CA SER A 78 13.63 38.73 -40.64
C SER A 78 12.29 39.25 -40.10
N LYS A 79 11.84 40.41 -40.60
CA LYS A 79 10.55 40.99 -40.21
C LYS A 79 9.37 40.15 -40.70
N GLU A 80 9.54 39.51 -41.85
CA GLU A 80 8.58 38.61 -42.47
C GLU A 80 8.36 37.36 -41.61
N ASP A 81 9.44 36.74 -41.11
CA ASP A 81 9.37 35.56 -40.25
C ASP A 81 8.78 35.90 -38.87
N VAL A 82 9.14 37.05 -38.30
CA VAL A 82 8.53 37.55 -37.05
C VAL A 82 7.01 37.63 -37.20
N LYS A 83 6.53 38.23 -38.28
CA LYS A 83 5.09 38.36 -38.55
C LYS A 83 4.43 36.99 -38.77
N ALA A 84 5.05 36.10 -39.55
CA ALA A 84 4.51 34.78 -39.85
C ALA A 84 4.45 33.87 -38.61
N ALA A 85 5.46 33.89 -37.75
CA ALA A 85 5.50 33.12 -36.51
C ALA A 85 4.44 33.63 -35.52
N MET A 86 4.32 34.95 -35.35
CA MET A 86 3.29 35.55 -34.50
C MET A 86 1.88 35.19 -34.98
N GLN A 87 1.62 35.27 -36.28
CA GLN A 87 0.32 34.89 -36.86
C GLN A 87 0.02 33.41 -36.62
N SER A 88 0.99 32.52 -36.89
CA SER A 88 0.82 31.07 -36.71
C SER A 88 0.51 30.69 -35.25
N ILE A 89 1.14 31.37 -34.29
CA ILE A 89 0.89 31.18 -32.86
C ILE A 89 -0.49 31.74 -32.46
N ASP A 90 -0.89 32.88 -33.01
CA ASP A 90 -2.19 33.48 -32.70
C ASP A 90 -3.36 32.67 -33.28
N ASP A 91 -3.22 32.17 -34.51
CA ASP A 91 -4.18 31.26 -35.14
C ASP A 91 -4.36 29.98 -34.30
N LEU A 92 -3.24 29.40 -33.83
CA LEU A 92 -3.28 28.24 -32.95
C LEU A 92 -3.97 28.56 -31.62
N LYS A 93 -3.67 29.72 -31.02
CA LYS A 93 -4.36 30.19 -29.80
C LYS A 93 -5.87 30.37 -30.03
N GLN A 94 -6.27 30.86 -31.19
CA GLN A 94 -7.68 31.01 -31.54
C GLN A 94 -8.37 29.65 -31.68
N GLN A 95 -7.71 28.68 -32.35
CA GLN A 95 -8.22 27.31 -32.44
C GLN A 95 -8.43 26.71 -31.04
N ILE A 96 -7.43 26.83 -30.16
CA ILE A 96 -7.49 26.34 -28.78
C ILE A 96 -8.65 27.00 -28.02
N ARG A 97 -8.79 28.33 -28.10
CA ARG A 97 -9.88 29.08 -27.43
C ARG A 97 -11.27 28.68 -27.93
N SER A 98 -11.39 28.41 -29.23
CA SER A 98 -12.68 28.04 -29.85
C SER A 98 -13.08 26.58 -29.66
N PHE A 99 -12.16 25.73 -29.18
CA PHE A 99 -12.38 24.28 -29.11
C PHE A 99 -13.49 23.85 -28.14
N VAL A 100 -13.57 24.51 -26.98
CA VAL A 100 -14.64 24.28 -26.00
C VAL A 100 -15.18 25.62 -25.51
N ASN A 101 -16.47 25.86 -25.75
CA ASN A 101 -17.17 27.00 -25.17
C ASN A 101 -17.62 26.66 -23.74
N LEU A 102 -16.83 27.10 -22.75
CA LEU A 102 -17.14 26.90 -21.34
C LEU A 102 -18.37 27.68 -20.86
N GLU A 103 -18.74 28.79 -21.51
CA GLU A 103 -19.89 29.64 -21.10
C GLU A 103 -21.24 28.97 -21.40
N HIS A 104 -21.28 28.11 -22.41
CA HIS A 104 -22.49 27.40 -22.84
C HIS A 104 -22.37 25.87 -22.70
N LEU A 105 -21.36 25.39 -21.97
CA LEU A 105 -21.15 23.97 -21.74
C LEU A 105 -22.31 23.40 -20.92
N LYS A 106 -23.05 22.46 -21.52
CA LYS A 106 -24.09 21.69 -20.82
C LYS A 106 -23.49 20.44 -20.21
N VAL A 107 -23.54 20.33 -18.88
CA VAL A 107 -23.08 19.14 -18.16
C VAL A 107 -24.27 18.18 -17.98
N PRO A 108 -24.20 16.94 -18.50
CA PRO A 108 -25.29 15.98 -18.32
C PRO A 108 -25.39 15.56 -16.85
N MET A 109 -26.61 15.59 -16.32
CA MET A 109 -26.94 15.10 -14.99
C MET A 109 -27.60 13.73 -15.10
N ILE A 110 -27.13 12.76 -14.33
CA ILE A 110 -27.76 11.46 -14.20
C ILE A 110 -28.59 11.49 -12.91
N VAL A 111 -29.90 11.25 -13.04
CA VAL A 111 -30.81 11.18 -11.90
C VAL A 111 -31.15 9.73 -11.64
N TYR A 112 -30.70 9.21 -10.49
CA TYR A 112 -31.05 7.88 -10.03
C TYR A 112 -32.25 7.96 -9.06
N LEU A 113 -33.30 7.19 -9.35
CA LEU A 113 -34.55 7.17 -8.59
C LEU A 113 -34.80 5.83 -7.87
N GLY A 114 -33.84 4.91 -7.90
CA GLY A 114 -33.97 3.61 -7.23
C GLY A 114 -33.58 3.64 -5.75
N GLY A 115 -33.60 2.47 -5.09
CA GLY A 115 -33.27 2.35 -3.66
C GLY A 115 -31.83 2.70 -3.34
N SER A 116 -31.60 3.31 -2.16
CA SER A 116 -30.27 3.78 -1.72
C SER A 116 -29.23 2.67 -1.59
N ALA A 117 -29.66 1.43 -1.34
CA ALA A 117 -28.79 0.26 -1.23
C ALA A 117 -28.00 -0.06 -2.52
N HIS A 118 -28.51 0.33 -3.69
CA HIS A 118 -27.87 0.08 -4.98
C HIS A 118 -27.06 1.28 -5.50
N ILE A 119 -27.00 2.39 -4.74
CA ILE A 119 -26.25 3.58 -5.17
C ILE A 119 -24.79 3.22 -5.44
N ALA A 120 -24.14 2.47 -4.55
CA ALA A 120 -22.76 2.01 -4.74
C ALA A 120 -22.58 1.20 -6.04
N ASP A 121 -23.47 0.25 -6.31
CA ASP A 121 -23.42 -0.59 -7.51
C ASP A 121 -23.65 0.23 -8.79
N VAL A 122 -24.60 1.16 -8.75
CA VAL A 122 -24.92 2.05 -9.89
C VAL A 122 -23.74 2.99 -10.18
N PHE A 123 -23.13 3.57 -9.14
CA PHE A 123 -21.94 4.42 -9.30
C PHE A 123 -20.75 3.66 -9.88
N ALA A 124 -20.45 2.47 -9.34
CA ALA A 124 -19.36 1.62 -9.85
C ALA A 124 -19.57 1.26 -11.33
N ASN A 125 -20.82 1.04 -11.75
CA ASN A 125 -21.16 0.70 -13.13
C ASN A 125 -21.18 1.90 -14.09
N LEU A 126 -21.48 3.11 -13.60
CA LEU A 126 -21.50 4.33 -14.40
C LEU A 126 -20.11 4.94 -14.61
N ASN A 127 -19.23 4.84 -13.61
CA ASN A 127 -17.87 5.38 -13.66
C ASN A 127 -16.90 4.40 -14.34
N LYS A 128 -17.08 4.18 -15.64
CA LYS A 128 -16.16 3.38 -16.47
C LYS A 128 -14.98 4.18 -17.05
N GLY A 129 -14.92 5.49 -16.79
CA GLY A 129 -13.79 6.37 -17.16
C GLY A 129 -13.64 7.52 -16.17
N GLY A 130 -12.40 7.89 -15.82
CA GLY A 130 -12.06 8.82 -14.73
C GLY A 130 -11.45 8.10 -13.52
N VAL A 131 -11.13 8.83 -12.44
CA VAL A 131 -10.71 8.21 -11.16
C VAL A 131 -11.99 7.75 -10.44
N PRO A 132 -12.26 6.44 -10.32
CA PRO A 132 -13.49 5.98 -9.69
C PRO A 132 -13.50 6.32 -8.19
N LEU A 133 -14.64 6.79 -7.67
CA LEU A 133 -14.87 6.82 -6.23
C LEU A 133 -14.82 5.38 -5.70
N THR A 134 -14.12 5.19 -4.59
CA THR A 134 -14.12 3.95 -3.83
C THR A 134 -15.52 3.66 -3.28
N LYS A 135 -15.83 2.38 -3.02
CA LYS A 135 -17.13 1.99 -2.43
C LYS A 135 -17.43 2.72 -1.11
N TYR A 136 -16.39 3.06 -0.34
CA TYR A 136 -16.49 3.75 0.95
C TYR A 136 -16.82 5.25 0.78
N GLU A 137 -16.27 5.91 -0.23
CA GLU A 137 -16.66 7.28 -0.58
C GLU A 137 -18.13 7.35 -1.03
N VAL A 138 -18.61 6.33 -1.74
CA VAL A 138 -20.04 6.24 -2.11
C VAL A 138 -20.93 6.06 -0.87
N PHE A 139 -20.48 5.30 0.15
CA PHE A 139 -21.17 5.24 1.43
C PHE A 139 -21.22 6.60 2.13
N GLY A 140 -20.12 7.38 2.06
CA GLY A 140 -20.04 8.79 2.48
C GLY A 140 -21.23 9.60 2.00
N ALA A 141 -21.48 9.56 0.69
CA ALA A 141 -22.57 10.31 0.07
C ALA A 141 -23.96 9.71 0.37
N ALA A 142 -24.08 8.37 0.48
CA ALA A 142 -25.37 7.72 0.69
C ALA A 142 -25.87 7.79 2.15
N TRP A 143 -24.98 7.93 3.14
CA TRP A 143 -25.31 7.82 4.56
C TRP A 143 -25.10 9.11 5.35
N VAL A 144 -25.24 10.27 4.70
CA VAL A 144 -25.08 11.60 5.34
C VAL A 144 -25.96 11.77 6.59
N ASN A 145 -27.12 11.10 6.65
CA ASN A 145 -28.03 11.17 7.80
C ASN A 145 -27.81 10.07 8.86
N ALA A 146 -26.86 9.15 8.66
CA ALA A 146 -26.54 8.09 9.61
C ALA A 146 -25.57 8.63 10.69
N ALA A 147 -26.06 9.57 11.50
CA ALA A 147 -25.26 10.26 12.51
C ALA A 147 -24.96 9.39 13.74
N ILE A 148 -23.83 9.63 14.40
CA ILE A 148 -23.40 8.99 15.66
C ILE A 148 -23.00 10.13 16.59
N ARG A 149 -23.72 10.27 17.71
CA ARG A 149 -23.38 11.26 18.74
C ARG A 149 -22.33 10.66 19.67
N LEU A 150 -21.16 11.28 19.72
CA LEU A 150 -20.11 10.91 20.67
C LEU A 150 -20.44 11.48 22.06
N ARG A 151 -19.89 10.83 23.09
CA ARG A 151 -19.92 11.29 24.50
C ARG A 151 -19.28 12.67 24.67
N GLY A 152 -19.49 13.31 25.82
CA GLY A 152 -18.86 14.58 26.16
C GLY A 152 -17.33 14.50 26.06
N ALA A 153 -16.68 15.66 25.88
CA ALA A 153 -15.22 15.71 25.90
C ALA A 153 -14.69 15.16 27.24
N GLU A 154 -13.60 14.41 27.19
CA GLU A 154 -12.95 13.78 28.35
C GLU A 154 -13.76 12.65 29.02
N GLU A 155 -15.00 12.36 28.57
CA GLU A 155 -15.79 11.22 29.06
C GLU A 155 -15.34 9.86 28.48
N SER A 156 -14.72 9.87 27.29
CA SER A 156 -14.14 8.69 26.65
C SER A 156 -12.93 9.11 25.79
N PRO A 157 -11.70 8.79 26.22
CA PRO A 157 -10.48 9.09 25.46
C PRO A 157 -10.50 8.51 24.04
N LEU A 158 -11.10 7.34 23.85
CA LEU A 158 -11.21 6.69 22.55
C LEU A 158 -12.14 7.46 21.60
N GLN A 159 -13.26 7.99 22.11
CA GLN A 159 -14.16 8.81 21.30
C GLN A 159 -13.57 10.19 21.00
N ASP A 160 -12.79 10.76 21.93
CA ASP A 160 -12.03 11.99 21.69
C ASP A 160 -10.99 11.81 20.59
N GLN A 161 -10.26 10.70 20.62
CA GLN A 161 -9.29 10.35 19.60
C GLN A 161 -9.94 10.10 18.24
N LEU A 162 -11.09 9.42 18.22
CA LEU A 162 -11.88 9.23 17.01
C LEU A 162 -12.33 10.56 16.39
N LEU A 163 -12.81 11.49 17.21
CA LEU A 163 -13.18 12.84 16.75
C LEU A 163 -11.96 13.55 16.13
N GLN A 164 -10.77 13.38 16.71
CA GLN A 164 -9.55 13.97 16.17
C GLN A 164 -9.19 13.40 14.79
N TYR A 165 -9.37 12.10 14.56
CA TYR A 165 -9.19 11.52 13.23
C TYR A 165 -10.15 12.11 12.19
N VAL A 166 -11.43 12.29 12.55
CA VAL A 166 -12.40 12.93 11.65
C VAL A 166 -12.01 14.38 11.34
N LYS A 167 -11.58 15.15 12.34
CA LYS A 167 -11.08 16.52 12.14
C LYS A 167 -9.88 16.55 11.19
N ASN A 168 -8.89 15.70 11.44
CA ASN A 168 -7.67 15.64 10.63
C ASN A 168 -8.01 15.30 9.17
N TYR A 169 -8.93 14.37 8.94
CA TYR A 169 -9.41 14.03 7.60
C TYR A 169 -9.92 15.27 6.83
N TYR A 170 -10.82 16.06 7.42
CA TYR A 170 -11.33 17.27 6.77
C TYR A 170 -10.28 18.38 6.63
N LEU A 171 -9.40 18.55 7.62
CA LEU A 171 -8.31 19.52 7.56
C LEU A 171 -7.33 19.19 6.42
N ASP A 172 -7.00 17.91 6.24
CA ASP A 172 -6.12 17.46 5.17
C ASP A 172 -6.80 17.54 3.80
N MET A 173 -8.10 17.20 3.71
CA MET A 173 -8.90 17.48 2.52
C MET A 173 -8.85 18.96 2.16
N ARG A 174 -9.01 19.87 3.13
CA ARG A 174 -8.97 21.32 2.87
C ARG A 174 -7.60 21.80 2.37
N LYS A 175 -6.50 21.23 2.88
CA LYS A 175 -5.14 21.55 2.38
C LYS A 175 -4.93 21.11 0.94
N GLN A 176 -5.58 20.03 0.52
CA GLN A 176 -5.40 19.42 -0.80
C GLN A 176 -6.48 19.83 -1.82
N ALA A 177 -7.61 20.37 -1.37
CA ALA A 177 -8.75 20.62 -2.23
C ALA A 177 -8.57 21.89 -3.09
N GLU A 178 -8.96 21.78 -4.36
CA GLU A 178 -9.09 22.94 -5.26
C GLU A 178 -10.34 23.79 -4.99
N PHE A 179 -11.23 23.33 -4.09
CA PHE A 179 -12.48 23.95 -3.68
C PHE A 179 -12.53 23.99 -2.14
N ASP A 180 -13.14 25.02 -1.57
CA ASP A 180 -13.44 25.03 -0.14
C ASP A 180 -14.39 23.88 0.20
N VAL A 181 -14.13 23.22 1.33
CA VAL A 181 -15.08 22.25 1.90
C VAL A 181 -16.20 23.06 2.55
N ASP A 182 -17.26 23.33 1.80
CA ASP A 182 -18.47 23.99 2.33
C ASP A 182 -19.00 23.18 3.53
N ASP A 183 -19.45 23.89 4.57
CA ASP A 183 -20.04 23.37 5.82
C ASP A 183 -19.12 22.59 6.78
N PHE A 184 -17.78 22.59 6.62
CA PHE A 184 -16.87 22.10 7.67
C PHE A 184 -16.39 23.23 8.59
N SER A 185 -16.80 23.17 9.86
CA SER A 185 -16.23 23.96 10.96
C SER A 185 -15.68 23.02 12.02
N GLU A 186 -14.37 23.13 12.29
CA GLU A 186 -13.74 22.36 13.37
C GLU A 186 -14.35 22.68 14.73
N ASP A 187 -14.70 23.95 14.97
CA ASP A 187 -15.35 24.41 16.20
C ASP A 187 -16.75 23.79 16.35
N GLU A 188 -17.54 23.78 15.28
CA GLU A 188 -18.88 23.15 15.30
C GLU A 188 -18.79 21.64 15.51
N LEU A 189 -17.84 20.96 14.85
CA LEU A 189 -17.62 19.53 15.05
C LEU A 189 -17.15 19.23 16.49
N THR A 190 -16.33 20.11 17.08
CA THR A 190 -15.89 20.01 18.48
C THR A 190 -17.05 20.19 19.47
N GLN A 191 -17.98 21.10 19.18
CA GLN A 191 -19.15 21.36 20.04
C GLN A 191 -20.22 20.26 19.88
N ASN A 192 -20.56 19.93 18.63
CA ASN A 192 -21.64 19.01 18.31
C ASN A 192 -21.24 17.53 18.41
N ARG A 193 -19.93 17.21 18.42
CA ARG A 193 -19.30 15.86 18.45
C ARG A 193 -20.21 14.78 17.87
N THR A 194 -20.67 15.04 16.65
CA THR A 194 -21.56 14.16 15.90
C THR A 194 -20.85 13.86 14.61
N VAL A 195 -20.62 12.58 14.34
CA VAL A 195 -19.94 12.10 13.15
C VAL A 195 -20.90 11.25 12.34
N THR A 196 -20.74 11.18 11.02
CA THR A 196 -21.51 10.25 10.20
C THR A 196 -20.94 8.83 10.29
N LEU A 197 -21.75 7.80 9.98
CA LEU A 197 -21.28 6.41 9.95
C LEU A 197 -20.06 6.21 9.01
N PRO A 198 -19.98 6.84 7.83
CA PRO A 198 -18.78 6.79 7.00
C PRO A 198 -17.54 7.44 7.63
N GLU A 199 -17.71 8.59 8.30
CA GLU A 199 -16.62 9.24 9.06
C GLU A 199 -16.14 8.34 10.18
N PHE A 200 -17.08 7.74 10.93
CA PHE A 200 -16.77 6.77 11.99
C PHE A 200 -16.01 5.55 11.46
N GLY A 201 -16.48 4.94 10.36
CA GLY A 201 -15.81 3.81 9.72
C GLY A 201 -14.38 4.17 9.29
N THR A 202 -14.19 5.34 8.69
CA THR A 202 -12.86 5.81 8.26
C THR A 202 -11.94 6.09 9.45
N ALA A 203 -12.45 6.77 10.48
CA ALA A 203 -11.70 7.12 11.68
C ALA A 203 -11.32 5.90 12.52
N LEU A 204 -12.23 4.92 12.64
CA LEU A 204 -11.93 3.62 13.27
C LEU A 204 -10.82 2.88 12.51
N GLY A 205 -10.87 2.93 11.18
CA GLY A 205 -9.81 2.37 10.33
C GLY A 205 -8.47 3.04 10.54
N GLN A 206 -8.44 4.38 10.60
CA GLN A 206 -7.23 5.14 10.87
C GLN A 206 -6.66 4.84 12.25
N TYR A 207 -7.53 4.69 13.27
CA TYR A 207 -7.11 4.22 14.59
C TYR A 207 -6.35 2.89 14.48
N VAL A 208 -6.88 1.89 13.75
CA VAL A 208 -6.20 0.60 13.57
C VAL A 208 -4.88 0.75 12.82
N VAL A 209 -4.82 1.58 11.77
CA VAL A 209 -3.56 1.84 11.02
C VAL A 209 -2.47 2.37 11.95
N ASP A 210 -2.80 3.33 12.82
CA ASP A 210 -1.84 3.95 13.73
C ASP A 210 -1.40 3.01 14.87
N HIS A 211 -2.33 2.22 15.41
CA HIS A 211 -2.09 1.37 16.60
C HIS A 211 -1.68 -0.06 16.25
N LEU A 212 -1.82 -0.48 14.99
CA LEU A 212 -1.47 -1.82 14.49
C LEU A 212 -0.61 -1.73 13.20
N SER A 213 0.30 -0.76 13.16
CA SER A 213 1.20 -0.52 12.03
C SER A 213 2.11 -1.71 11.67
N ALA A 214 2.33 -2.65 12.61
CA ALA A 214 3.06 -3.89 12.33
C ALA A 214 2.35 -4.78 11.31
N LEU A 215 1.01 -4.82 11.32
CA LEU A 215 0.23 -5.62 10.37
C LEU A 215 -0.42 -4.80 9.25
N VAL A 216 -0.80 -3.55 9.53
CA VAL A 216 -1.53 -2.71 8.57
C VAL A 216 -0.60 -1.60 8.05
N PRO A 217 -0.06 -1.72 6.84
CA PRO A 217 0.72 -0.63 6.25
C PRO A 217 -0.17 0.58 5.99
N GLU A 218 0.36 1.77 6.24
CA GLU A 218 -0.29 3.02 5.88
C GLU A 218 -0.36 3.15 4.35
N THR A 219 -1.57 3.05 3.81
CA THR A 219 -1.87 3.24 2.39
C THR A 219 -3.17 4.01 2.25
N THR A 220 -3.42 4.60 1.08
CA THR A 220 -4.61 5.42 0.82
C THR A 220 -5.93 4.67 0.96
N SER A 221 -5.95 3.33 0.86
CA SER A 221 -7.17 2.53 1.01
C SER A 221 -7.23 1.71 2.31
N ALA A 222 -6.14 1.60 3.08
CA ALA A 222 -6.09 0.72 4.25
C ALA A 222 -7.10 1.14 5.34
N ALA A 223 -7.14 2.42 5.71
CA ALA A 223 -8.05 2.92 6.73
C ALA A 223 -9.52 2.61 6.41
N PRO A 224 -10.10 3.05 5.27
CA PRO A 224 -11.50 2.74 4.99
C PRO A 224 -11.74 1.23 4.80
N GLU A 225 -10.79 0.46 4.25
CA GLU A 225 -10.96 -0.99 4.14
C GLU A 225 -11.07 -1.70 5.49
N ILE A 226 -10.10 -1.42 6.38
CA ILE A 226 -10.05 -2.01 7.72
C ILE A 226 -11.22 -1.54 8.57
N GLY A 227 -11.51 -0.24 8.59
CA GLY A 227 -12.50 0.32 9.49
C GLY A 227 -13.92 -0.17 9.19
N PHE A 228 -14.33 -0.16 7.92
CA PHE A 228 -15.64 -0.72 7.56
C PHE A 228 -15.68 -2.25 7.67
N GLY A 229 -14.57 -2.94 7.38
CA GLY A 229 -14.46 -4.38 7.59
C GLY A 229 -14.63 -4.75 9.06
N LEU A 230 -14.04 -3.95 9.97
CA LEU A 230 -14.15 -4.12 11.42
C LEU A 230 -15.56 -3.84 11.93
N LEU A 231 -16.27 -2.85 11.37
CA LEU A 231 -17.71 -2.68 11.64
C LEU A 231 -18.52 -3.87 11.13
N GLY A 232 -18.10 -4.49 10.01
CA GLY A 232 -18.65 -5.76 9.54
C GLY A 232 -18.48 -6.86 10.58
N VAL A 233 -17.27 -7.04 11.11
CA VAL A 233 -16.96 -7.98 12.20
C VAL A 233 -17.83 -7.69 13.43
N ALA A 234 -17.83 -6.44 13.91
CA ALA A 234 -18.58 -6.03 15.09
C ALA A 234 -20.08 -6.32 14.99
N MET A 235 -20.65 -6.16 13.80
CA MET A 235 -22.07 -6.37 13.54
C MET A 235 -22.40 -7.80 13.08
N ASN A 236 -21.41 -8.69 13.00
CA ASN A 236 -21.51 -10.01 12.38
C ASN A 236 -22.18 -9.96 10.99
N LEU A 237 -21.71 -9.02 10.18
CA LEU A 237 -22.19 -8.73 8.83
C LEU A 237 -21.16 -9.20 7.80
N ASP A 238 -21.62 -10.00 6.83
CA ASP A 238 -20.83 -10.41 5.66
C ASP A 238 -20.22 -9.18 4.97
N ASN A 239 -18.89 -9.20 4.77
CA ASN A 239 -18.15 -8.09 4.18
C ASN A 239 -18.61 -7.74 2.75
N ARG A 240 -19.26 -8.65 2.04
CA ARG A 240 -19.91 -8.39 0.73
C ARG A 240 -21.18 -7.55 0.85
N LYS A 241 -21.73 -7.42 2.07
CA LYS A 241 -22.99 -6.73 2.37
C LYS A 241 -22.79 -5.46 3.20
N LEU A 242 -21.57 -4.92 3.25
CA LEU A 242 -21.29 -3.68 4.00
C LEU A 242 -22.17 -2.49 3.59
N SER A 243 -22.73 -2.49 2.37
CA SER A 243 -23.73 -1.50 1.93
C SER A 243 -25.01 -1.46 2.79
N SER A 244 -25.21 -2.44 3.66
CA SER A 244 -26.31 -2.51 4.62
C SER A 244 -25.91 -2.13 6.06
N LEU A 245 -24.66 -1.69 6.33
CA LEU A 245 -24.23 -1.28 7.67
C LEU A 245 -25.10 -0.19 8.28
N ASN A 246 -25.63 0.72 7.46
CA ASN A 246 -26.55 1.77 7.91
C ASN A 246 -27.81 1.23 8.60
N LYS A 247 -28.23 -0.02 8.32
CA LYS A 247 -29.35 -0.68 9.01
C LYS A 247 -29.01 -1.04 10.47
N TYR A 248 -27.73 -1.13 10.80
CA TYR A 248 -27.20 -1.45 12.12
C TYR A 248 -26.83 -0.19 12.92
N ILE A 249 -27.12 1.01 12.42
CA ILE A 249 -26.69 2.28 13.03
C ILE A 249 -27.11 2.41 14.50
N GLN A 250 -28.30 1.91 14.87
CA GLN A 250 -28.74 1.98 16.25
C GLN A 250 -27.91 1.06 17.15
N LYS A 251 -27.65 -0.18 16.71
CA LYS A 251 -26.78 -1.11 17.43
C LYS A 251 -25.35 -0.55 17.57
N ILE A 252 -24.81 0.04 16.51
CA ILE A 252 -23.49 0.69 16.53
C ILE A 252 -23.45 1.83 17.55
N ARG A 253 -24.51 2.64 17.67
CA ARG A 253 -24.59 3.71 18.67
C ARG A 253 -24.63 3.15 20.09
N ASP A 254 -25.44 2.11 20.30
CA ASP A 254 -25.64 1.50 21.62
C ASP A 254 -24.35 0.78 22.11
N GLU A 255 -23.58 0.20 21.18
CA GLU A 255 -22.36 -0.57 21.46
C GLU A 255 -21.06 0.22 21.18
N LEU A 256 -21.14 1.53 20.88
CA LEU A 256 -20.01 2.33 20.38
C LEU A 256 -18.75 2.20 21.27
N GLU A 257 -18.92 2.33 22.58
CA GLU A 257 -17.81 2.25 23.52
C GLU A 257 -17.19 0.83 23.58
N ASP A 258 -18.02 -0.22 23.53
CA ASP A 258 -17.55 -1.61 23.51
C ASP A 258 -16.77 -1.92 22.22
N ILE A 259 -17.26 -1.43 21.08
CA ILE A 259 -16.56 -1.56 19.79
C ILE A 259 -15.17 -0.93 19.87
N LEU A 260 -15.06 0.28 20.43
CA LEU A 260 -13.78 0.99 20.57
C LEU A 260 -12.84 0.27 21.54
N GLN A 261 -13.33 -0.18 22.70
CA GLN A 261 -12.52 -0.89 23.69
C GLN A 261 -12.01 -2.25 23.18
N LYS A 262 -12.86 -3.01 22.47
CA LYS A 262 -12.45 -4.26 21.81
C LYS A 262 -11.40 -3.99 20.73
N THR A 263 -11.59 -2.92 19.94
CA THR A 263 -10.63 -2.52 18.91
C THR A 263 -9.27 -2.18 19.50
N GLU A 264 -9.22 -1.31 20.51
CA GLU A 264 -7.99 -0.92 21.21
C GLU A 264 -7.27 -2.14 21.78
N ARG A 265 -7.99 -2.98 22.54
CA ARG A 265 -7.42 -4.19 23.15
C ARG A 265 -6.79 -5.11 22.12
N ILE A 266 -7.51 -5.42 21.05
CA ILE A 266 -7.03 -6.33 20.00
C ILE A 266 -5.85 -5.69 19.25
N CYS A 267 -5.89 -4.38 18.96
CA CYS A 267 -4.76 -3.66 18.38
C CYS A 267 -3.52 -3.78 19.26
N ASN A 268 -3.63 -3.48 20.55
CA ASN A 268 -2.50 -3.53 21.49
C ASN A 268 -1.89 -4.93 21.58
N ASN A 269 -2.73 -5.96 21.68
CA ASN A 269 -2.28 -7.35 21.77
C ASN A 269 -1.58 -7.82 20.48
N LEU A 270 -2.16 -7.54 19.31
CA LEU A 270 -1.56 -7.89 18.03
C LEU A 270 -0.31 -7.06 17.75
N GLN A 271 -0.31 -5.77 18.07
CA GLN A 271 0.85 -4.89 17.88
C GLN A 271 2.02 -5.34 18.74
N SER A 272 1.79 -5.65 20.01
CA SER A 272 2.83 -6.19 20.90
C SER A 272 3.42 -7.51 20.37
N MET A 273 2.57 -8.38 19.84
CA MET A 273 3.03 -9.64 19.22
C MET A 273 3.87 -9.41 17.96
N PHE A 274 3.36 -8.60 17.02
CA PHE A 274 3.96 -8.47 15.70
C PHE A 274 5.06 -7.42 15.61
N GLU A 275 5.15 -6.48 16.55
CA GLU A 275 6.21 -5.49 16.52
C GLU A 275 7.58 -6.13 16.67
N THR A 276 7.71 -7.19 17.46
CA THR A 276 9.00 -7.87 17.64
C THR A 276 9.29 -8.78 16.44
N LEU A 277 8.26 -9.41 15.88
CA LEU A 277 8.41 -10.34 14.75
C LEU A 277 8.75 -9.63 13.43
N LEU A 278 8.17 -8.46 13.18
CA LEU A 278 8.19 -7.80 11.87
C LEU A 278 9.07 -6.56 11.81
N ARG A 279 9.61 -6.08 12.95
CA ARG A 279 10.43 -4.87 12.97
C ARG A 279 11.70 -5.05 12.14
N ARG A 280 11.95 -4.08 11.26
CA ARG A 280 13.20 -4.01 10.50
C ARG A 280 14.34 -3.62 11.42
N PHE A 281 15.49 -4.28 11.25
CA PHE A 281 16.72 -3.90 11.93
C PHE A 281 17.27 -2.58 11.38
N LYS A 282 16.96 -1.48 12.10
CA LYS A 282 17.41 -0.09 11.89
C LYS A 282 16.77 0.65 10.72
N SER A 283 15.48 0.94 10.86
CA SER A 283 14.90 2.17 10.32
C SER A 283 14.95 3.27 11.39
N THR A 284 15.02 4.54 11.00
CA THR A 284 14.89 5.68 11.93
C THR A 284 13.44 5.89 12.41
N GLY A 285 12.57 4.89 12.24
CA GLY A 285 11.15 4.88 12.59
C GLY A 285 10.65 3.47 12.96
N ASN A 286 9.33 3.30 12.97
CA ASN A 286 8.68 1.99 13.16
C ASN A 286 8.42 1.32 11.80
N ASP A 287 9.47 1.00 11.04
CA ASP A 287 9.29 0.25 9.79
C ASP A 287 9.19 -1.26 10.05
N TYR A 288 8.15 -1.87 9.50
CA TYR A 288 7.88 -3.31 9.60
C TYR A 288 7.96 -3.98 8.21
N GLU A 289 8.49 -5.21 8.14
CA GLU A 289 8.33 -6.07 6.96
C GLU A 289 7.00 -6.82 7.04
N ASN A 290 5.91 -6.14 6.69
CA ASN A 290 4.55 -6.70 6.70
C ASN A 290 4.14 -7.36 5.37
N GLY A 291 5.12 -7.94 4.64
CA GLY A 291 4.93 -8.48 3.30
C GLY A 291 3.95 -9.66 3.19
N LEU A 292 3.62 -10.31 4.31
CA LEU A 292 2.63 -11.40 4.39
C LEU A 292 1.27 -10.92 4.92
N SER A 293 1.11 -9.62 5.19
CA SER A 293 -0.14 -9.04 5.68
C SER A 293 -1.10 -8.72 4.54
N SER A 294 -2.39 -8.84 4.82
CA SER A 294 -3.48 -8.38 3.95
C SER A 294 -4.66 -7.96 4.80
N THR A 295 -5.49 -7.03 4.30
CA THR A 295 -6.65 -6.49 5.03
C THR A 295 -7.54 -7.59 5.60
N PHE A 296 -7.95 -8.56 4.76
CA PHE A 296 -8.86 -9.63 5.16
C PHE A 296 -8.27 -10.58 6.21
N LYS A 297 -6.97 -10.86 6.12
CA LYS A 297 -6.26 -11.67 7.10
C LYS A 297 -6.09 -10.95 8.43
N THR A 298 -5.87 -9.63 8.42
CA THR A 298 -5.88 -8.86 9.66
C THR A 298 -7.27 -8.84 10.27
N LEU A 299 -8.32 -8.64 9.47
CA LEU A 299 -9.71 -8.67 9.93
C LEU A 299 -10.13 -10.02 10.52
N SER A 300 -9.57 -11.15 10.04
CA SER A 300 -9.86 -12.46 10.64
C SER A 300 -9.29 -12.60 12.05
N TYR A 301 -8.19 -11.91 12.36
CA TYR A 301 -7.68 -11.85 13.73
C TYR A 301 -8.63 -11.10 14.66
N PHE A 302 -9.19 -9.98 14.19
CA PHE A 302 -10.25 -9.29 14.91
C PHE A 302 -11.46 -10.20 15.09
N ALA A 303 -11.95 -10.83 14.02
CA ALA A 303 -13.11 -11.72 14.08
C ALA A 303 -12.93 -12.88 15.07
N ALA A 304 -11.77 -13.54 15.05
CA ALA A 304 -11.48 -14.66 15.94
C ALA A 304 -11.37 -14.25 17.43
N LEU A 305 -11.03 -12.99 17.72
CA LEU A 305 -10.82 -12.48 19.08
C LEU A 305 -11.97 -11.59 19.58
N TRP A 306 -12.95 -11.26 18.74
CA TRP A 306 -13.91 -10.18 18.98
C TRP A 306 -14.83 -10.47 20.18
N ASP A 307 -15.41 -11.66 20.19
CA ASP A 307 -16.41 -12.11 21.17
C ASP A 307 -15.82 -13.02 22.27
N LEU A 308 -14.52 -13.30 22.21
CA LEU A 308 -13.83 -14.06 23.25
C LEU A 308 -13.53 -13.17 24.47
N ASP A 309 -13.71 -13.72 25.68
CA ASP A 309 -13.34 -13.06 26.93
C ASP A 309 -11.81 -12.92 26.98
N PRO A 310 -11.24 -11.71 27.14
CA PRO A 310 -9.79 -11.50 27.19
C PRO A 310 -9.05 -12.31 28.26
N SER A 311 -9.76 -12.71 29.33
CA SER A 311 -9.21 -13.52 30.42
C SER A 311 -9.33 -15.03 30.20
N SER A 312 -10.00 -15.45 29.11
CA SER A 312 -10.23 -16.87 28.79
C SER A 312 -9.00 -17.59 28.22
N GLU A 313 -8.95 -18.90 28.41
CA GLU A 313 -7.95 -19.78 27.80
C GLU A 313 -8.10 -19.79 26.27
N GLU A 314 -9.33 -19.69 25.77
CA GLU A 314 -9.65 -19.61 24.35
C GLU A 314 -9.03 -18.36 23.70
N TYR A 315 -9.15 -17.19 24.35
CA TYR A 315 -8.56 -15.94 23.85
C TYR A 315 -7.04 -16.03 23.82
N THR A 316 -6.43 -16.48 24.92
CA THR A 316 -4.96 -16.55 25.03
C THR A 316 -4.37 -17.57 24.06
N THR A 317 -5.02 -18.72 23.89
CA THR A 317 -4.65 -19.75 22.92
C THR A 317 -4.78 -19.24 21.49
N ALA A 318 -5.94 -18.66 21.13
CA ALA A 318 -6.16 -18.10 19.81
C ALA A 318 -5.14 -17.01 19.46
N LEU A 319 -4.92 -16.08 20.39
CA LEU A 319 -3.91 -15.03 20.23
C LEU A 319 -2.52 -15.63 20.02
N SER A 320 -2.09 -16.58 20.86
CA SER A 320 -0.77 -17.20 20.78
C SER A 320 -0.51 -17.94 19.46
N ASN A 321 -1.56 -18.51 18.85
CA ASN A 321 -1.46 -19.25 17.60
C ASN A 321 -1.44 -18.34 16.36
N ILE A 322 -1.90 -17.08 16.46
CA ILE A 322 -1.95 -16.15 15.32
C ILE A 322 -0.57 -15.91 14.70
N LYS A 323 0.53 -15.89 15.47
CA LYS A 323 1.89 -15.74 14.90
C LYS A 323 2.27 -16.87 13.93
N ALA A 324 1.91 -18.11 14.27
CA ALA A 324 2.17 -19.27 13.42
C ALA A 324 1.23 -19.27 12.21
N ALA A 325 -0.06 -18.99 12.44
CA ALA A 325 -1.04 -18.85 11.37
C ALA A 325 -0.69 -17.74 10.38
N TYR A 326 -0.09 -16.63 10.85
CA TYR A 326 0.37 -15.55 9.98
C TYR A 326 1.35 -16.04 8.91
N VAL A 327 2.30 -16.88 9.27
CA VAL A 327 3.23 -17.42 8.26
C VAL A 327 2.59 -18.55 7.47
N TYR A 328 1.91 -19.49 8.14
CA TYR A 328 1.30 -20.65 7.51
C TYR A 328 0.26 -20.29 6.44
N ASP A 329 -0.65 -19.35 6.75
CA ASP A 329 -1.66 -18.88 5.80
C ASP A 329 -1.04 -18.21 4.56
N ALA A 330 0.14 -17.61 4.70
CA ALA A 330 0.80 -16.95 3.59
C ALA A 330 1.47 -17.97 2.65
N ILE A 331 2.22 -18.93 3.19
CA ILE A 331 2.91 -19.95 2.38
C ILE A 331 1.93 -20.94 1.73
N THR A 332 0.77 -21.17 2.35
CA THR A 332 -0.33 -21.97 1.78
C THR A 332 -1.26 -21.17 0.86
N SER A 333 -0.98 -19.88 0.65
CA SER A 333 -1.83 -18.98 -0.15
C SER A 333 -3.30 -18.96 0.29
N ALA A 334 -3.54 -19.12 1.59
CA ALA A 334 -4.86 -19.20 2.22
C ALA A 334 -5.66 -17.89 2.15
N TRP A 335 -5.22 -16.86 1.43
CA TRP A 335 -6.00 -15.62 1.24
C TRP A 335 -6.07 -15.15 -0.22
N SER A 336 -5.64 -15.99 -1.18
CA SER A 336 -5.44 -15.61 -2.59
C SER A 336 -6.73 -15.44 -3.44
N SER A 337 -7.83 -16.13 -3.11
CA SER A 337 -9.01 -16.21 -4.01
C SER A 337 -10.38 -15.96 -3.37
N HIS A 338 -10.50 -16.05 -2.04
CA HIS A 338 -11.80 -16.04 -1.34
C HIS A 338 -11.77 -15.21 -0.04
N GLY A 339 -11.16 -14.02 -0.06
CA GLY A 339 -10.97 -13.19 1.13
C GLY A 339 -12.26 -12.92 1.92
N ASP A 340 -13.34 -12.49 1.25
CA ASP A 340 -14.61 -12.22 1.92
C ASP A 340 -15.26 -13.47 2.53
N GLN A 341 -15.32 -14.58 1.79
CA GLN A 341 -15.90 -15.82 2.28
C GLN A 341 -15.10 -16.37 3.45
N ARG A 342 -13.77 -16.32 3.36
CA ARG A 342 -12.89 -16.79 4.42
C ARG A 342 -12.96 -15.92 5.67
N LEU A 343 -13.06 -14.60 5.53
CA LEU A 343 -13.32 -13.73 6.69
C LEU A 343 -14.65 -14.09 7.36
N MET A 344 -15.69 -14.37 6.57
CA MET A 344 -16.99 -14.79 7.11
C MET A 344 -16.90 -16.09 7.91
N GLU A 345 -16.05 -17.03 7.51
CA GLU A 345 -15.81 -18.27 8.28
C GLU A 345 -15.26 -18.00 9.69
N TYR A 346 -14.52 -16.90 9.89
CA TYR A 346 -14.09 -16.47 11.23
C TYR A 346 -15.21 -15.74 11.99
N CYS A 347 -16.00 -14.91 11.31
CA CYS A 347 -17.13 -14.19 11.95
C CYS A 347 -18.23 -15.11 12.48
N ASN A 348 -18.48 -16.27 11.85
CA ASN A 348 -19.42 -17.29 12.36
C ASN A 348 -18.76 -18.39 13.18
N SER A 349 -17.47 -18.26 13.51
CA SER A 349 -16.72 -19.25 14.27
C SER A 349 -16.65 -20.66 13.62
N SER A 350 -16.87 -20.77 12.31
CA SER A 350 -16.60 -22.03 11.57
C SER A 350 -15.10 -22.26 11.34
N ARG A 351 -14.30 -21.20 11.51
CA ARG A 351 -12.85 -21.20 11.53
C ARG A 351 -12.37 -20.32 12.67
N ASP A 352 -11.29 -20.73 13.32
CA ASP A 352 -10.70 -20.03 14.44
C ASP A 352 -9.16 -20.13 14.41
N TYR A 353 -8.51 -19.60 15.45
CA TYR A 353 -7.09 -19.81 15.71
C TYR A 353 -6.85 -20.60 17.01
N GLY A 354 -7.86 -21.28 17.54
CA GLY A 354 -7.76 -22.08 18.77
C GLY A 354 -6.94 -23.36 18.58
N THR A 355 -6.89 -23.90 17.36
CA THR A 355 -6.11 -25.11 17.06
C THR A 355 -4.69 -24.78 16.63
N ARG A 356 -3.70 -25.37 17.31
CA ARG A 356 -2.27 -25.22 16.97
C ARG A 356 -1.92 -25.98 15.70
N ILE A 357 -1.15 -25.34 14.81
CA ILE A 357 -0.56 -25.96 13.62
C ILE A 357 0.56 -26.90 14.05
N SER A 358 0.57 -28.15 13.58
CA SER A 358 1.66 -29.08 13.92
C SER A 358 2.95 -28.73 13.17
N GLU A 359 4.11 -29.03 13.78
CA GLU A 359 5.42 -28.83 13.15
C GLU A 359 5.49 -29.56 11.80
N GLU A 360 5.01 -30.81 11.73
CA GLU A 360 4.95 -31.59 10.50
C GLU A 360 4.11 -30.93 9.39
N GLN A 361 2.90 -30.44 9.71
CA GLN A 361 2.06 -29.75 8.73
C GLN A 361 2.73 -28.47 8.22
N PHE A 362 3.40 -27.75 9.12
CA PHE A 362 4.07 -26.50 8.79
C PHE A 362 5.28 -26.75 7.88
N ASP A 363 6.12 -27.73 8.22
CA ASP A 363 7.29 -28.10 7.43
C ASP A 363 6.88 -28.58 6.03
N GLN A 364 5.85 -29.42 5.92
CA GLN A 364 5.31 -29.87 4.62
C GLN A 364 4.82 -28.69 3.76
N ALA A 365 4.13 -27.71 4.36
CA ALA A 365 3.68 -26.52 3.65
C ALA A 365 4.87 -25.66 3.15
N PHE A 366 5.93 -25.56 3.95
CA PHE A 366 7.15 -24.86 3.54
C PHE A 366 7.89 -25.59 2.42
N ASP A 367 8.00 -26.92 2.49
CA ASP A 367 8.63 -27.73 1.44
C ASP A 367 7.92 -27.54 0.10
N GLN A 368 6.59 -27.55 0.10
CA GLN A 368 5.80 -27.27 -1.10
C GLN A 368 6.04 -25.83 -1.59
N TRP A 369 5.98 -24.85 -0.70
CA TRP A 369 6.22 -23.45 -1.05
C TRP A 369 7.63 -23.20 -1.63
N ILE A 370 8.66 -23.88 -1.10
CA ILE A 370 10.05 -23.84 -1.62
C ILE A 370 10.13 -24.50 -3.00
N ALA A 371 9.41 -25.61 -3.21
CA ALA A 371 9.37 -26.30 -4.50
C ALA A 371 8.73 -25.44 -5.60
N ASP A 372 7.73 -24.64 -5.25
CA ASP A 372 6.98 -23.77 -6.16
C ASP A 372 7.70 -22.44 -6.48
N GLN A 373 8.87 -22.17 -5.87
CA GLN A 373 9.63 -20.95 -6.15
C GLN A 373 10.14 -20.89 -7.59
N THR A 374 10.05 -19.70 -8.18
CA THR A 374 10.54 -19.43 -9.53
C THR A 374 11.88 -18.68 -9.51
N PRO A 375 12.80 -19.01 -10.44
CA PRO A 375 14.09 -18.33 -10.57
C PRO A 375 13.99 -16.80 -10.72
N GLY A 376 14.91 -16.10 -10.08
CA GLY A 376 14.92 -14.64 -10.03
C GLY A 376 16.09 -14.12 -9.21
N ILE A 377 16.22 -12.80 -9.10
CA ILE A 377 17.29 -12.17 -8.31
C ILE A 377 16.77 -11.19 -7.26
N ASN A 378 15.60 -10.58 -7.50
CA ASN A 378 15.03 -9.61 -6.58
C ASN A 378 14.15 -10.33 -5.56
N PHE A 379 14.38 -10.06 -4.27
CA PHE A 379 13.56 -10.60 -3.19
C PHE A 379 12.13 -10.04 -3.23
N GLY A 380 11.15 -10.94 -3.23
CA GLY A 380 9.73 -10.59 -3.05
C GLY A 380 9.43 -10.11 -1.63
N LYS A 381 8.26 -9.50 -1.42
CA LYS A 381 7.83 -9.00 -0.10
C LYS A 381 7.70 -10.13 0.93
N ASP A 382 7.29 -11.30 0.46
CA ASP A 382 7.21 -12.55 1.21
C ASP A 382 8.57 -12.99 1.75
N ILE A 383 9.59 -13.06 0.89
CA ILE A 383 10.96 -13.46 1.28
C ILE A 383 11.53 -12.49 2.32
N LYS A 384 11.34 -11.18 2.11
CA LYS A 384 11.79 -10.14 3.05
C LYS A 384 11.10 -10.22 4.40
N CYS A 385 9.81 -10.55 4.43
CA CYS A 385 9.08 -10.74 5.67
C CYS A 385 9.54 -12.01 6.41
N LEU A 386 9.62 -13.15 5.70
CA LEU A 386 10.04 -14.42 6.29
C LEU A 386 11.45 -14.35 6.88
N ILE A 387 12.40 -13.72 6.17
CA ILE A 387 13.77 -13.60 6.68
C ILE A 387 13.87 -12.62 7.85
N THR A 388 13.00 -11.60 7.90
CA THR A 388 12.87 -10.70 9.06
C THR A 388 12.39 -11.45 10.28
N ILE A 389 11.32 -12.24 10.13
CA ILE A 389 10.80 -13.10 11.20
C ILE A 389 11.88 -14.07 11.68
N HIS A 390 12.54 -14.77 10.74
CA HIS A 390 13.63 -15.68 11.07
C HIS A 390 14.73 -14.97 11.85
N ALA A 391 15.22 -13.82 11.38
CA ALA A 391 16.30 -13.09 12.03
C ALA A 391 15.91 -12.59 13.43
N ASN A 392 14.71 -12.00 13.59
CA ASN A 392 14.15 -11.55 14.87
C ASN A 392 14.00 -12.69 15.88
N LEU A 393 13.73 -13.92 15.42
CA LEU A 393 13.54 -15.09 16.27
C LEU A 393 14.80 -15.95 16.48
N SER A 394 15.91 -15.66 15.78
CA SER A 394 17.12 -16.47 15.83
C SER A 394 18.37 -15.63 16.14
N TYR A 395 19.23 -15.39 15.16
CA TYR A 395 20.58 -14.84 15.34
C TYR A 395 20.63 -13.34 15.65
N LEU A 396 19.51 -12.61 15.50
CA LEU A 396 19.42 -11.22 15.93
C LEU A 396 18.61 -11.03 17.22
N SER A 397 18.00 -12.11 17.75
CA SER A 397 17.30 -12.08 19.03
C SER A 397 18.24 -11.93 20.24
N ALA A 398 19.46 -12.46 20.14
CA ALA A 398 20.35 -12.67 21.28
C ALA A 398 21.56 -11.73 21.35
N SER A 399 21.95 -11.05 20.27
CA SER A 399 23.18 -10.25 20.25
C SER A 399 23.27 -9.29 19.07
N VAL A 400 22.57 -8.16 19.15
CA VAL A 400 22.87 -7.00 18.29
C VAL A 400 23.61 -5.94 19.12
N PRO A 401 24.87 -5.62 18.78
CA PRO A 401 25.55 -4.48 19.37
C PRO A 401 24.76 -3.19 19.12
N ASN A 402 24.48 -2.43 20.18
CA ASN A 402 23.82 -1.12 20.08
C ASN A 402 24.51 -0.25 19.01
N GLY A 403 23.74 0.19 18.01
CA GLY A 403 24.19 1.14 16.97
C GLY A 403 24.53 0.54 15.60
N GLU A 404 24.56 -0.80 15.44
CA GLU A 404 24.85 -1.42 14.15
C GLU A 404 23.62 -1.45 13.21
N THR A 405 23.80 -1.08 11.94
CA THR A 405 22.78 -1.17 10.86
C THR A 405 22.82 -2.54 10.23
N PHE A 406 21.67 -3.07 9.83
CA PHE A 406 21.58 -4.29 9.06
C PHE A 406 20.91 -4.01 7.71
N GLU A 407 21.26 -4.81 6.72
CA GLU A 407 20.73 -4.75 5.36
C GLU A 407 20.35 -6.17 4.92
N LEU A 408 19.25 -6.27 4.18
CA LEU A 408 18.86 -7.53 3.52
C LEU A 408 19.76 -7.78 2.33
N GLU A 409 20.45 -8.92 2.34
CA GLU A 409 21.52 -9.19 1.40
C GLU A 409 21.50 -10.60 0.84
N HIS A 410 22.16 -10.73 -0.31
CA HIS A 410 22.41 -12.01 -0.94
C HIS A 410 23.62 -12.71 -0.31
N ILE A 411 23.42 -13.94 0.15
CA ILE A 411 24.50 -14.79 0.66
C ILE A 411 25.52 -15.08 -0.44
N ILE A 412 25.03 -15.65 -1.54
CA ILE A 412 25.72 -15.70 -2.82
C ILE A 412 25.48 -14.36 -3.50
N ALA A 413 26.50 -13.51 -3.48
CA ALA A 413 26.40 -12.14 -3.96
C ALA A 413 25.79 -12.06 -5.36
N ARG A 414 24.85 -11.12 -5.55
CA ARG A 414 24.17 -10.87 -6.83
C ARG A 414 25.12 -10.81 -8.02
N LYS A 415 26.28 -10.16 -7.86
CA LYS A 415 27.29 -10.05 -8.91
C LYS A 415 27.85 -11.41 -9.38
N ARG A 416 28.01 -12.39 -8.47
CA ARG A 416 28.43 -13.76 -8.82
C ARG A 416 27.33 -14.49 -9.59
N ILE A 417 26.07 -14.32 -9.16
CA ILE A 417 24.90 -14.88 -9.87
C ILE A 417 24.76 -14.25 -11.26
N ASP A 418 24.87 -12.93 -11.38
CA ASP A 418 24.78 -12.21 -12.65
C ASP A 418 25.89 -12.60 -13.64
N ALA A 419 27.07 -12.97 -13.14
CA ALA A 419 28.17 -13.48 -13.97
C ALA A 419 27.92 -14.90 -14.48
N ALA A 420 27.29 -15.78 -13.69
CA ALA A 420 26.99 -17.16 -14.05
C ALA A 420 25.66 -17.34 -14.81
N ASP A 421 24.69 -16.46 -14.56
CA ASP A 421 23.33 -16.51 -15.12
C ASP A 421 22.86 -15.09 -15.46
N SER A 422 23.27 -14.62 -16.65
CA SER A 422 22.83 -13.36 -17.24
C SER A 422 21.58 -13.51 -18.12
N SER A 423 21.00 -14.71 -18.18
CA SER A 423 19.89 -15.05 -19.08
C SER A 423 18.56 -14.43 -18.65
N ARG A 424 17.63 -14.33 -19.60
CA ARG A 424 16.23 -13.95 -19.36
C ARG A 424 15.30 -14.90 -20.12
N PRO A 425 14.47 -15.71 -19.44
CA PRO A 425 14.31 -15.83 -17.98
C PRO A 425 15.56 -16.40 -17.30
N ARG A 426 15.73 -16.10 -16.00
CA ARG A 426 16.83 -16.64 -15.19
C ARG A 426 16.61 -18.12 -14.87
N HIS A 427 17.68 -18.80 -14.49
CA HIS A 427 17.69 -20.19 -14.06
C HIS A 427 17.99 -20.34 -12.55
N ILE A 428 18.75 -19.42 -11.96
CA ILE A 428 19.13 -19.49 -10.55
C ILE A 428 18.06 -18.85 -9.65
N LEU A 429 17.75 -19.52 -8.53
CA LEU A 429 16.87 -19.07 -7.45
C LEU A 429 17.55 -18.01 -6.54
N GLY A 430 18.15 -17.00 -7.15
CA GLY A 430 18.88 -15.95 -6.43
C GLY A 430 18.01 -15.09 -5.51
N ASN A 431 16.69 -15.08 -5.72
CA ASN A 431 15.65 -14.45 -4.91
C ASN A 431 15.08 -15.34 -3.80
N SER A 432 15.58 -16.56 -3.60
CA SER A 432 15.05 -17.51 -2.61
C SER A 432 15.36 -17.12 -1.16
N LEU A 433 14.62 -17.73 -0.23
CA LEU A 433 14.85 -17.64 1.22
C LEU A 433 16.28 -18.10 1.57
N GLY A 434 16.73 -19.16 0.92
CA GLY A 434 18.07 -19.71 1.04
C GLY A 434 19.18 -18.78 0.58
N ASN A 435 18.90 -17.78 -0.27
CA ASN A 435 19.91 -16.78 -0.63
C ASN A 435 19.78 -15.46 0.14
N CYS A 436 18.81 -15.32 1.04
CA CYS A 436 18.54 -14.07 1.75
C CYS A 436 18.98 -14.16 3.21
N MET A 437 19.54 -13.07 3.74
CA MET A 437 19.79 -12.87 5.17
C MET A 437 19.94 -11.38 5.51
N TYR A 438 19.71 -11.02 6.77
CA TYR A 438 20.21 -9.75 7.29
C TYR A 438 21.70 -9.84 7.60
N LEU A 439 22.47 -8.90 7.05
CA LEU A 439 23.88 -8.69 7.36
C LEU A 439 24.09 -7.32 7.98
N PRO A 440 24.96 -7.20 9.00
CA PRO A 440 25.41 -5.89 9.46
C PRO A 440 26.07 -5.10 8.32
N ARG A 441 25.70 -3.84 8.15
CA ARG A 441 26.20 -2.93 7.11
C ARG A 441 27.72 -2.76 7.17
N GLY A 442 28.28 -2.74 8.39
CA GLY A 442 29.72 -2.70 8.62
C GLY A 442 30.45 -3.93 8.07
N ILE A 443 29.77 -5.07 7.97
CA ILE A 443 30.26 -6.32 7.39
C ILE A 443 29.96 -6.36 5.89
N ASN A 444 28.76 -5.94 5.48
CA ASN A 444 28.30 -5.96 4.10
C ASN A 444 29.16 -5.10 3.17
N ASN A 445 29.46 -3.86 3.59
CA ASN A 445 30.21 -2.91 2.76
C ASN A 445 31.62 -3.41 2.39
N PRO A 446 32.42 -3.97 3.32
CA PRO A 446 33.69 -4.64 2.98
C PRO A 446 33.53 -5.95 2.21
N LYS A 447 32.47 -6.73 2.49
CA LYS A 447 32.19 -8.01 1.83
C LYS A 447 32.09 -7.85 0.31
N LYS A 448 31.33 -6.87 -0.19
CA LYS A 448 31.05 -6.72 -1.63
C LYS A 448 30.58 -8.05 -2.25
N ASP A 449 31.33 -8.57 -3.22
CA ASP A 449 31.06 -9.85 -3.88
C ASP A 449 31.74 -11.05 -3.20
N LYS A 450 32.37 -10.86 -2.02
CA LYS A 450 32.95 -11.94 -1.24
C LYS A 450 31.91 -12.71 -0.41
N THR A 451 32.27 -13.90 0.06
CA THR A 451 31.53 -14.67 1.07
C THR A 451 31.93 -14.22 2.47
N LEU A 452 31.18 -14.62 3.52
CA LEU A 452 31.60 -14.31 4.89
C LEU A 452 32.91 -15.02 5.26
N TYR A 453 33.17 -16.21 4.73
CA TYR A 453 34.43 -16.94 4.95
C TYR A 453 35.64 -16.21 4.39
N GLU A 454 35.50 -15.59 3.21
CA GLU A 454 36.58 -14.83 2.55
C GLU A 454 36.94 -13.51 3.26
N ILE A 455 36.15 -13.08 4.25
CA ILE A 455 36.39 -11.85 5.04
C ILE A 455 36.42 -12.06 6.56
N ASN A 456 36.31 -13.30 7.03
CA ASN A 456 36.24 -13.63 8.47
C ASN A 456 37.62 -13.62 9.14
N ASP A 457 38.35 -12.53 8.96
CA ASP A 457 39.63 -12.33 9.64
C ASP A 457 39.40 -12.38 11.16
N HIS A 458 40.21 -13.17 11.87
CA HIS A 458 40.15 -13.34 13.32
C HIS A 458 38.84 -13.89 13.90
N ASN A 459 38.05 -14.67 13.15
CA ASN A 459 36.81 -15.33 13.62
C ASN A 459 35.71 -14.38 14.12
N ARG A 460 35.71 -13.12 13.66
CA ARG A 460 34.75 -12.10 14.08
C ARG A 460 33.29 -12.44 13.74
N TYR A 461 33.05 -13.25 12.70
CA TYR A 461 31.73 -13.55 12.17
C TYR A 461 31.28 -15.00 12.43
N SER A 462 32.07 -15.77 13.19
CA SER A 462 31.80 -17.19 13.39
C SER A 462 30.47 -17.45 14.13
N GLN A 463 30.07 -16.57 15.04
CA GLN A 463 28.77 -16.66 15.71
C GLN A 463 27.61 -16.38 14.73
N LEU A 464 27.71 -15.32 13.94
CA LEU A 464 26.70 -14.98 12.92
C LEU A 464 26.53 -16.12 11.90
N ILE A 465 27.63 -16.68 11.40
CA ILE A 465 27.61 -17.83 10.47
C ILE A 465 26.87 -19.02 11.10
N LYS A 466 27.20 -19.35 12.35
CA LYS A 466 26.62 -20.49 13.06
C LYS A 466 25.13 -20.32 13.34
N GLU A 467 24.68 -19.12 13.70
CA GLU A 467 23.30 -18.89 14.17
C GLU A 467 22.34 -18.53 13.02
N SER A 468 22.83 -18.02 11.89
CA SER A 468 21.99 -17.55 10.77
C SER A 468 21.65 -18.62 9.71
N GLN A 469 21.97 -19.89 10.00
CA GLN A 469 21.93 -20.98 9.03
C GLN A 469 22.74 -20.65 7.77
N TYR A 470 23.86 -19.93 7.89
CA TYR A 470 24.72 -19.64 6.74
C TYR A 470 25.27 -20.97 6.17
N PHE A 471 25.52 -21.04 4.85
CA PHE A 471 26.16 -22.21 4.26
C PHE A 471 27.43 -22.55 5.02
N SER A 472 27.67 -23.84 5.28
CA SER A 472 28.98 -24.30 5.71
C SER A 472 30.05 -23.95 4.68
N GLU A 473 31.31 -23.97 5.08
CA GLU A 473 32.42 -23.64 4.18
C GLU A 473 32.47 -24.57 2.96
N ASP A 474 32.21 -25.87 3.17
CA ASP A 474 32.12 -26.88 2.11
C ASP A 474 30.93 -26.61 1.17
N GLU A 475 29.73 -26.33 1.70
CA GLU A 475 28.57 -25.98 0.86
C GLU A 475 28.80 -24.70 0.06
N MET A 476 29.43 -23.70 0.65
CA MET A 476 29.77 -22.45 -0.03
C MET A 476 30.79 -22.71 -1.15
N GLN A 477 31.82 -23.53 -0.91
CA GLN A 477 32.79 -23.92 -1.94
C GLN A 477 32.11 -24.67 -3.09
N LYS A 478 31.22 -25.63 -2.78
CA LYS A 478 30.40 -26.35 -3.79
C LYS A 478 29.53 -25.39 -4.60
N ALA A 479 28.88 -24.43 -3.95
CA ALA A 479 28.08 -23.42 -4.64
C ALA A 479 28.93 -22.57 -5.59
N MET A 480 30.14 -22.15 -5.19
CA MET A 480 31.04 -21.36 -6.05
C MET A 480 31.57 -22.16 -7.25
N GLN A 481 31.90 -23.45 -7.04
CA GLN A 481 32.32 -24.35 -8.12
C GLN A 481 31.18 -24.55 -9.12
N ALA A 482 29.96 -24.81 -8.64
CA ALA A 482 28.78 -24.98 -9.47
C ALA A 482 28.43 -23.71 -10.25
N LEU A 483 28.53 -22.52 -9.63
CA LEU A 483 28.36 -21.23 -10.34
C LEU A 483 29.38 -21.06 -11.47
N THR A 484 30.65 -21.39 -11.23
CA THR A 484 31.71 -21.29 -12.25
C THR A 484 31.47 -22.26 -13.41
N ALA A 485 30.95 -23.45 -13.10
CA ALA A 485 30.58 -24.46 -14.08
C ALA A 485 29.23 -24.21 -14.77
N SER A 486 28.49 -23.15 -14.39
CA SER A 486 27.11 -22.91 -14.83
C SER A 486 26.16 -24.09 -14.54
N ASP A 487 26.44 -24.86 -13.48
CA ASP A 487 25.59 -25.94 -12.99
C ASP A 487 24.49 -25.36 -12.09
N TYR A 488 23.41 -24.90 -12.73
CA TYR A 488 22.29 -24.26 -12.05
C TYR A 488 21.51 -25.23 -11.16
N GLU A 489 21.48 -26.52 -11.47
CA GLU A 489 20.78 -27.52 -10.68
C GLU A 489 21.44 -27.69 -9.31
N SER A 490 22.77 -27.84 -9.29
CA SER A 490 23.52 -27.93 -8.03
C SER A 490 23.42 -26.66 -7.18
N VAL A 491 23.53 -25.47 -7.80
CA VAL A 491 23.35 -24.19 -7.07
C VAL A 491 21.94 -24.09 -6.48
N ASN A 492 20.92 -24.39 -7.26
CA ASN A 492 19.53 -24.36 -6.80
C ASN A 492 19.25 -25.43 -5.73
N GLY A 493 19.89 -26.60 -5.80
CA GLY A 493 19.83 -27.63 -4.77
C GLY A 493 20.31 -27.12 -3.40
N LEU A 494 21.48 -26.47 -3.37
CA LEU A 494 22.02 -25.86 -2.14
C LEU A 494 21.13 -24.73 -1.61
N LEU A 495 20.64 -23.85 -2.49
CA LEU A 495 19.73 -22.78 -2.10
C LEU A 495 18.41 -23.30 -1.51
N ARG A 496 17.84 -24.38 -2.08
CA ARG A 496 16.64 -25.02 -1.54
C ARG A 496 16.92 -25.67 -0.19
N GLU A 497 18.05 -26.36 -0.05
CA GLU A 497 18.42 -27.00 1.22
C GLU A 497 18.55 -25.98 2.35
N ARG A 498 19.27 -24.87 2.12
CA ARG A 498 19.31 -23.78 3.10
C ARG A 498 17.93 -23.17 3.35
N SER A 499 17.09 -23.03 2.32
CA SER A 499 15.71 -22.54 2.50
C SER A 499 14.94 -23.42 3.49
N ARG A 500 15.08 -24.75 3.42
CA ARG A 500 14.48 -25.69 4.38
C ARG A 500 15.03 -25.52 5.79
N GLN A 501 16.34 -25.38 5.95
CA GLN A 501 16.97 -25.18 7.26
C GLN A 501 16.48 -23.89 7.93
N VAL A 502 16.39 -22.80 7.17
CA VAL A 502 15.82 -21.52 7.63
C VAL A 502 14.34 -21.68 7.98
N ALA A 503 13.55 -22.34 7.12
CA ALA A 503 12.12 -22.58 7.35
C ALA A 503 11.89 -23.38 8.63
N HIS A 504 12.57 -24.52 8.81
CA HIS A 504 12.46 -25.38 9.98
C HIS A 504 12.87 -24.65 11.28
N THR A 505 13.92 -23.83 11.23
CA THR A 505 14.32 -22.99 12.40
C THR A 505 13.24 -21.97 12.74
N LEU A 506 12.66 -21.32 11.72
CA LEU A 506 11.56 -20.38 11.86
C LEU A 506 10.29 -21.06 12.41
N VAL A 507 9.92 -22.24 11.91
CA VAL A 507 8.77 -23.03 12.37
C VAL A 507 8.90 -23.35 13.85
N ARG A 508 10.05 -23.91 14.25
CA ARG A 508 10.31 -24.22 15.66
C ARG A 508 10.23 -23.00 16.56
N ALA A 509 10.75 -21.85 16.10
CA ALA A 509 10.71 -20.63 16.88
C ALA A 509 9.29 -20.04 16.99
N LEU A 510 8.51 -20.05 15.91
CA LEU A 510 7.11 -19.59 15.92
C LEU A 510 6.22 -20.49 16.79
N LEU A 511 6.50 -21.79 16.82
CA LEU A 511 5.79 -22.74 17.66
C LEU A 511 6.33 -22.81 19.09
N LYS A 512 7.47 -22.15 19.40
CA LYS A 512 7.99 -22.01 20.77
C LYS A 512 7.17 -20.93 21.50
N ASP A 513 6.94 -21.15 22.79
CA ASP A 513 6.07 -20.31 23.65
C ASP A 513 4.58 -20.37 23.25
N SER A 514 4.05 -21.59 23.26
CA SER A 514 2.62 -21.92 23.36
C SER A 514 2.35 -22.77 24.61
N VAL A 515 3.00 -22.43 25.74
CA VAL A 515 2.74 -23.01 27.06
C VAL A 515 2.35 -21.90 28.02
#